data_AF-Q2LRT1-F1
#
_entry.id   AF-Q2LRT1-F1
#
_cell.length_a   1.000
_cell.length_b   1.000
_cell.length_c   1.000
_cell.angle_alpha   90.00
_cell.angle_beta   90.00
_cell.angle_gamma   90.00
#
_symmetry.space_group_name_H-M   'P 1'
#
loop_
_entity.id
_entity.type
_entity.pdbx_description
1 polymer ?
#
loop_
_entity_poly.entity_id
_entity_poly.type
_entity_poly.pdbx_seq_one_letter_code
_entity_poly.pdbx_strand_id
1 'polypeptide(L)' 'MKKICDQCYREYFEEDDPISPADELGRIFLESIEDTRNAKNICPECRERLGILFLLGFGE' A
#
# COMPACT_ATOMS: atom_id res chain seq x y z
N MET A 1 9.82 -5.40 -11.69
CA MET A 1 9.54 -5.15 -13.14
C MET A 1 8.38 -4.18 -13.26
N LYS A 2 8.50 -3.09 -14.04
CA LYS A 2 7.56 -1.94 -14.04
C LYS A 2 6.11 -2.33 -14.22
N LYS A 3 5.23 -1.68 -13.46
CA LYS A 3 3.90 -1.30 -13.93
C LYS A 3 3.60 0.14 -13.37
N ILE A 4 2.87 1.00 -14.09
CA ILE A 4 2.61 2.47 -13.99
C ILE A 4 1.99 3.04 -12.71
N CYS A 5 2.73 3.82 -11.91
CA CYS A 5 2.24 4.46 -10.68
C CYS A 5 2.09 6.01 -10.81
N ASP A 6 0.92 6.61 -10.72
CA ASP A 6 0.52 8.04 -10.86
C ASP A 6 -0.29 8.60 -9.65
N GLN A 7 0.10 8.11 -8.47
CA GLN A 7 -0.57 8.09 -7.17
C GLN A 7 -1.99 7.53 -7.32
N CYS A 8 -2.15 6.30 -6.84
CA CYS A 8 -3.30 5.41 -6.99
C CYS A 8 -3.96 5.17 -8.38
N TYR A 9 -3.67 5.85 -9.49
CA TYR A 9 -4.11 5.36 -10.83
C TYR A 9 -3.13 4.31 -11.40
N ARG A 10 -2.62 3.51 -10.45
CA ARG A 10 -1.32 2.87 -10.50
C ARG A 10 -1.42 1.42 -10.99
N GLU A 11 -0.86 1.09 -12.12
CA GLU A 11 0.01 -0.08 -12.25
C GLU A 11 1.29 0.05 -11.33
N TYR A 12 2.01 -1.03 -11.07
CA TYR A 12 3.00 -1.15 -9.97
C TYR A 12 3.87 -2.38 -10.20
N PHE A 13 4.61 -2.93 -9.23
CA PHE A 13 5.64 -3.99 -9.37
C PHE A 13 7.02 -3.37 -9.69
N GLU A 14 8.13 -3.81 -9.09
CA GLU A 14 8.32 -4.76 -7.99
C GLU A 14 9.67 -4.42 -7.35
N GLU A 15 9.75 -4.46 -6.01
CA GLU A 15 10.97 -4.21 -5.24
C GLU A 15 11.31 -5.44 -4.39
N ASP A 16 12.61 -5.78 -4.32
CA ASP A 16 13.24 -6.79 -3.45
C ASP A 16 13.83 -6.15 -2.16
N ASP A 17 13.38 -4.94 -1.82
CA ASP A 17 13.90 -4.10 -0.72
C ASP A 17 13.09 -4.27 0.59
N PRO A 18 13.68 -3.89 1.75
CA PRO A 18 13.07 -4.13 3.06
C PRO A 18 11.83 -3.25 3.28
N ILE A 19 10.68 -3.92 3.40
CA ILE A 19 9.36 -3.37 3.75
C ILE A 19 9.46 -2.56 5.05
N SER A 20 9.06 -1.27 5.02
CA SER A 20 8.94 -0.46 6.24
C SER A 20 7.72 -0.89 7.06
N PRO A 21 7.71 -0.71 8.40
CA PRO A 21 6.53 -1.04 9.21
C PRO A 21 5.26 -0.31 8.74
N ALA A 22 5.40 0.91 8.22
CA ALA A 22 4.28 1.67 7.70
C ALA A 22 3.80 1.14 6.33
N ASP A 23 4.68 0.67 5.45
CA ASP A 23 4.28 -0.05 4.23
C ASP A 23 3.50 -1.34 4.56
N GLU A 24 3.98 -2.10 5.55
CA GLU A 24 3.30 -3.32 6.02
C GLU A 24 1.92 -3.00 6.61
N LEU A 25 1.80 -1.93 7.39
CA LEU A 25 0.52 -1.46 7.92
C LEU A 25 -0.42 -0.96 6.82
N GLY A 26 0.12 -0.32 5.79
CA GLY A 26 -0.62 0.02 4.58
C GLY A 26 -1.16 -1.20 3.86
N ARG A 27 -0.37 -2.27 3.81
CA ARG A 27 -0.80 -3.55 3.26
C ARG A 27 -1.90 -4.18 4.11
N ILE A 28 -1.74 -4.21 5.43
CA ILE A 28 -2.76 -4.72 6.38
C ILE A 28 -4.07 -3.95 6.25
N PHE A 29 -3.99 -2.62 6.14
CA PHE A 29 -5.17 -1.78 5.94
C PHE A 29 -5.88 -2.11 4.61
N LEU A 30 -5.14 -2.20 3.51
CA LEU A 30 -5.68 -2.57 2.20
C LEU A 30 -6.20 -4.02 2.13
N GLU A 31 -5.70 -4.93 2.98
CA GLU A 31 -6.21 -6.30 3.12
C GLU A 31 -7.49 -6.36 3.97
N SER A 32 -7.69 -5.41 4.90
CA SER A 32 -8.84 -5.37 5.81
C SER A 32 -10.13 -4.87 5.15
N ILE A 33 -10.00 -3.94 4.20
CA ILE A 33 -11.07 -3.60 3.26
C ILE A 33 -11.09 -4.72 2.22
N GLU A 34 -12.24 -5.35 1.94
CA GLU A 34 -12.37 -6.54 1.05
C GLU A 34 -11.85 -6.34 -0.41
N ASP A 35 -11.14 -5.25 -0.68
CA ASP A 35 -10.38 -4.91 -1.88
C ASP A 35 -8.97 -5.54 -1.90
N THR A 36 -8.91 -6.81 -1.50
CA THR A 36 -7.71 -7.66 -1.46
C THR A 36 -6.95 -7.77 -2.79
N ARG A 37 -7.58 -7.37 -3.89
CA ARG A 37 -6.98 -7.33 -5.22
C ARG A 37 -6.10 -6.11 -5.46
N ASN A 38 -6.04 -5.14 -4.54
CA ASN A 38 -5.38 -3.85 -4.75
C ASN A 38 -4.12 -3.59 -3.91
N ALA A 39 -3.85 -4.31 -2.82
CA ALA A 39 -2.71 -3.97 -1.94
C ALA A 39 -1.34 -4.06 -2.64
N LYS A 40 -1.13 -5.13 -3.42
CA LYS A 40 0.06 -5.25 -4.26
C LYS A 40 0.07 -4.18 -5.33
N ASN A 41 -1.13 -3.74 -5.75
CA ASN A 41 -1.38 -2.83 -6.86
C ASN A 41 -1.09 -1.38 -6.58
N ILE A 42 -1.03 -1.10 -5.31
CA ILE A 42 -0.55 0.14 -4.77
C ILE A 42 0.97 -0.01 -4.65
N CYS A 43 1.73 0.84 -5.34
CA CYS A 43 3.17 0.84 -5.12
C CYS A 43 3.52 1.28 -3.69
N PRO A 44 4.72 0.88 -3.21
CA PRO A 44 5.06 0.93 -1.79
C PRO A 44 4.75 2.27 -1.11
N GLU A 45 5.06 3.36 -1.79
CA GLU A 45 4.87 4.71 -1.29
C GLU A 45 3.40 5.07 -0.96
N CYS A 46 2.45 4.60 -1.78
CA CYS A 46 1.02 4.82 -1.52
C CYS A 46 0.51 3.91 -0.40
N ARG A 47 1.08 2.71 -0.23
CA ARG A 47 0.76 1.81 0.89
C ARG A 47 1.26 2.41 2.20
N GLU A 48 2.52 2.84 2.24
CA GLU A 48 3.13 3.44 3.42
C GLU A 48 2.28 4.60 3.96
N ARG A 49 1.74 5.43 3.07
CA ARG A 49 0.85 6.54 3.44
C ARG A 49 -0.46 6.08 4.06
N LEU A 50 -1.04 5.00 3.55
CA LEU A 50 -2.24 4.38 4.13
C LEU A 50 -1.94 3.78 5.50
N GLY A 51 -0.77 3.17 5.69
CA GLY A 51 -0.35 2.65 6.99
C GLY A 51 -0.17 3.74 8.04
N ILE A 52 0.32 4.92 7.65
CA ILE A 52 0.37 6.08 8.54
C ILE A 52 -1.05 6.56 8.91
N LEU A 53 -1.97 6.62 7.95
CA LEU A 53 -3.37 7.00 8.25
C LEU A 53 -4.04 5.99 9.18
N PHE A 54 -3.75 4.71 9.00
CA PHE A 54 -4.19 3.64 9.88
C PHE A 54 -3.65 3.82 11.31
N LEU A 55 -2.37 4.15 11.48
CA LEU A 55 -1.77 4.44 12.79
C LEU A 55 -2.39 5.66 13.50
N LEU A 56 -2.89 6.62 12.72
CA LEU A 56 -3.53 7.82 13.26
C LEU A 56 -5.02 7.61 13.60
N GLY A 57 -5.54 6.39 13.45
CA GLY A 57 -6.91 6.05 13.85
C GLY A 57 -7.99 6.44 12.84
N PHE A 58 -7.63 6.77 11.59
CA PHE A 58 -8.60 7.09 10.53
C PHE A 58 -9.22 5.84 9.86
N GLY A 59 -9.03 4.66 10.45
CA GLY A 59 -9.55 3.38 9.95
C GLY A 59 -10.78 2.86 10.69
N GLU A 60 -11.38 3.68 11.57
CA GLU A 60 -12.61 3.39 12.34
C GLU A 60 -13.84 4.09 11.76
#